data_AF-A0A2E0RXX2-F1
#
_entry.id   AF-A0A2E0RXX2-F1
#
_cell.length_a   1.000
_cell.length_b   1.000
_cell.length_c   1.000
_cell.angle_alpha   90.00
_cell.angle_beta   90.00
_cell.angle_gamma   90.00
#
_symmetry.space_group_name_H-M   'P 1'
#
loop_
_entity.id
_entity.type
_entity.pdbx_description
1 polymer ?
#
loop_
_entity_poly.entity_id
_entity_poly.type
_entity_poly.pdbx_seq_one_letter_code
_entity_poly.pdbx_strand_id
1 'polypeptide(L)'
;MAAARCAVAVERMNRRPTRCQTVGMRTPLFALVALLLVAGCADGDGDAGDDAPTSTTDRTSVSTVIDSSSIPVPETSDVSTPVTTTPTTPPVTTPPVTVPATTVPSTTAPATTAQAPVRPTIDELLAREDVLNIAHAGGDQIWPHSTFYAFDRAVEAGADVLEMDVQLTGDGVLIVQHDDTVDGTTNGTGRVDSYTFEEITALDAAHWYAPGCWPCRDLPAEEYVLRGVRTGEVPAPEGVDPETLRIVSFAELVERYPDMPLDVEIKGTGEAAAAAARVLAAEIDELGVTGHVVVVSFDDATVELFRSLAPDVDVSPGVGEMSAWLLEGAELASGARIVQVPPMFGDVQVITPEFWSAVELAGVEVWVWPNDAASQENTEFYTELVTQGADGIIAGRPDLLPAAD
;
A
#
# COMPACT_ATOMS: atom_id res chain seq x y z
N MET A 1 22.77 -4.86 -27.01
CA MET A 1 22.09 -4.65 -25.71
C MET A 1 23.05 -4.46 -24.53
N ALA A 2 24.17 -5.20 -24.42
CA ALA A 2 25.15 -4.99 -23.32
C ALA A 2 25.84 -3.61 -23.31
N ALA A 3 26.11 -3.01 -24.47
CA ALA A 3 26.77 -1.70 -24.56
C ALA A 3 25.86 -0.51 -24.16
N ALA A 4 24.54 -0.66 -24.28
CA ALA A 4 23.57 0.36 -23.86
C ALA A 4 23.42 0.37 -22.32
N ARG A 5 23.46 -0.81 -21.69
CA ARG A 5 23.47 -0.95 -20.21
C ARG A 5 24.71 -0.33 -19.57
N CYS A 6 25.87 -0.39 -20.24
CA CYS A 6 27.10 0.23 -19.75
C CYS A 6 27.08 1.77 -19.83
N ALA A 7 26.38 2.35 -20.80
CA ALA A 7 26.30 3.80 -20.97
C ALA A 7 25.36 4.45 -19.93
N VAL A 8 24.23 3.81 -19.61
CA VAL A 8 23.30 4.28 -18.56
C VAL A 8 23.95 4.21 -17.18
N ALA A 9 24.70 3.14 -16.88
CA ALA A 9 25.44 3.02 -15.62
C ALA A 9 26.54 4.11 -15.47
N VAL A 10 27.29 4.39 -16.53
CA VAL A 10 28.38 5.41 -16.52
C VAL A 10 27.83 6.84 -16.41
N GLU A 11 26.65 7.11 -16.99
CA GLU A 11 26.02 8.42 -16.86
C GLU A 11 25.34 8.61 -15.49
N ARG A 12 24.91 7.53 -14.82
CA ARG A 12 24.34 7.53 -13.47
C ARG A 12 25.39 7.65 -12.35
N MET A 13 26.58 7.08 -12.51
CA MET A 13 27.72 7.29 -11.59
C MET A 13 28.13 8.76 -11.44
N ASN A 14 27.80 9.62 -12.41
CA ASN A 14 28.08 11.05 -12.37
C ASN A 14 26.95 11.91 -11.79
N ARG A 15 25.79 11.32 -11.43
CA ARG A 15 24.57 12.05 -11.05
C ARG A 15 24.27 12.09 -9.55
N ARG A 16 24.85 11.19 -8.74
CA ARG A 16 24.86 11.38 -7.28
C ARG A 16 25.92 12.43 -6.96
N PRO A 17 25.62 13.50 -6.20
CA PRO A 17 26.66 14.42 -5.78
C PRO A 17 27.65 13.62 -4.92
N THR A 18 28.85 13.36 -5.44
CA THR A 18 29.99 12.96 -4.61
C THR A 18 30.27 14.09 -3.62
N ARG A 19 29.56 14.11 -2.49
CA ARG A 19 29.96 14.87 -1.32
C ARG A 19 31.14 14.13 -0.72
N CYS A 20 32.30 14.51 -1.22
CA CYS A 20 33.61 14.17 -0.71
C CYS A 20 33.68 14.60 0.77
N GLN A 21 33.22 13.76 1.70
CA GLN A 21 33.72 13.80 3.05
C GLN A 21 35.15 13.27 2.98
N THR A 22 36.10 14.16 3.26
CA THR A 22 37.51 13.82 3.39
C THR A 22 37.70 12.84 4.55
N VAL A 23 37.59 11.54 4.28
CA VAL A 23 38.07 10.49 5.17
C VAL A 23 39.50 10.17 4.74
N GLY A 24 40.45 10.39 5.64
CA GLY A 24 41.87 10.18 5.40
C GLY A 24 42.15 8.75 4.94
N MET A 25 42.78 8.62 3.77
CA MET A 25 43.29 7.37 3.22
C MET A 25 44.13 6.60 4.26
N ARG A 26 43.62 5.43 4.67
CA ARG A 26 44.46 4.31 5.10
C ARG A 26 44.08 3.09 4.28
N THR A 27 44.91 2.80 3.30
CA THR A 27 44.85 1.60 2.46
C THR A 27 45.02 0.35 3.33
N PRO A 28 44.15 -0.67 3.27
CA PRO A 28 44.49 -2.00 3.76
C PRO A 28 45.11 -2.80 2.60
N LEU A 29 46.29 -3.32 2.89
CA LEU A 29 47.06 -4.23 2.06
C LEU A 29 46.44 -5.63 2.17
N PHE A 30 45.91 -6.18 1.07
CA PHE A 30 45.53 -7.59 0.99
C PHE A 30 46.77 -8.47 1.14
N ALA A 31 46.88 -9.21 2.25
CA ALA A 31 47.86 -10.27 2.41
C ALA A 31 47.19 -11.62 2.20
N LEU A 32 47.46 -12.20 1.03
CA LEU A 32 47.17 -13.58 0.67
C LEU A 32 48.04 -14.52 1.52
N VAL A 33 47.45 -15.37 2.37
CA VAL A 33 48.14 -16.52 2.96
C VAL A 33 47.28 -17.76 2.80
N ALA A 34 47.73 -18.64 1.90
CA ALA A 34 47.33 -20.03 1.85
C ALA A 34 48.25 -20.84 2.78
N LEU A 35 47.68 -21.70 3.64
CA LEU A 35 48.39 -22.88 4.13
C LEU A 35 47.43 -24.02 4.48
N LEU A 36 47.66 -25.16 3.83
CA LEU A 36 47.10 -26.49 4.14
C LEU A 36 47.65 -27.03 5.48
N LEU A 37 46.82 -27.78 6.23
CA LEU A 37 47.01 -29.22 6.59
C LEU A 37 46.17 -29.64 7.83
N VAL A 38 45.28 -30.62 7.60
CA VAL A 38 45.11 -31.93 8.28
C VAL A 38 44.74 -32.01 9.78
N ALA A 39 43.52 -32.56 9.97
CA ALA A 39 43.05 -33.62 10.88
C ALA A 39 43.58 -33.76 12.33
N GLY A 40 42.63 -33.95 13.24
CA GLY A 40 42.82 -34.61 14.53
C GLY A 40 41.50 -34.81 15.29
N CYS A 41 40.95 -36.02 15.26
CA CYS A 41 39.95 -36.49 16.21
C CYS A 41 40.62 -36.74 17.58
N ALA A 42 39.92 -36.42 18.68
CA ALA A 42 40.04 -37.14 19.94
C ALA A 42 38.86 -36.81 20.88
N ASP A 43 38.21 -37.87 21.34
CA ASP A 43 37.19 -37.94 22.38
C ASP A 43 37.70 -37.50 23.78
N GLY A 44 36.78 -37.11 24.66
CA GLY A 44 37.06 -36.89 26.08
C GLY A 44 35.79 -36.70 26.93
N ASP A 45 35.43 -37.76 27.64
CA ASP A 45 34.31 -37.93 28.59
C ASP A 45 34.37 -37.06 29.88
N GLY A 46 33.17 -36.84 30.46
CA GLY A 46 32.89 -36.73 31.90
C GLY A 46 32.92 -35.30 32.50
N ASP A 47 32.14 -34.93 33.52
CA ASP A 47 31.09 -35.56 34.35
C ASP A 47 30.46 -34.43 35.20
N ALA A 48 29.19 -34.63 35.57
CA ALA A 48 28.34 -34.08 36.63
C ALA A 48 28.58 -32.72 37.33
N GLY A 49 27.47 -31.98 37.54
CA GLY A 49 27.12 -31.52 38.90
C GLY A 49 26.44 -30.15 39.08
N ASP A 50 25.10 -30.18 39.22
CA ASP A 50 24.20 -29.34 40.04
C ASP A 50 24.43 -27.81 40.17
N ASP A 51 23.44 -27.03 39.70
CA ASP A 51 22.53 -26.31 40.61
C ASP A 51 21.41 -25.59 39.81
N ALA A 52 20.16 -25.88 40.18
CA ALA A 52 18.94 -25.17 39.77
C ALA A 52 18.71 -23.96 40.72
N PRO A 53 17.85 -22.94 40.40
CA PRO A 53 16.42 -23.16 40.21
C PRO A 53 15.75 -22.38 39.05
N THR A 54 14.85 -23.11 38.39
CA THR A 54 13.54 -22.75 37.84
C THR A 54 12.96 -21.35 38.07
N SER A 55 12.47 -20.74 36.98
CA SER A 55 11.11 -20.17 36.96
C SER A 55 10.50 -20.28 35.55
N THR A 56 9.64 -21.28 35.40
CA THR A 56 8.72 -21.48 34.28
C THR A 56 7.35 -20.95 34.69
N THR A 57 6.70 -20.19 33.82
CA THR A 57 5.23 -20.01 33.73
C THR A 57 4.99 -19.67 32.26
N ASP A 58 4.88 -20.66 31.39
CA ASP A 58 3.76 -21.56 31.13
C ASP A 58 2.49 -20.88 30.62
N ARG A 59 2.13 -21.35 29.42
CA ARG A 59 0.97 -21.01 28.62
C ARG A 59 -0.24 -21.77 29.17
N THR A 60 -1.39 -21.12 29.20
CA THR A 60 -2.69 -21.81 29.28
C THR A 60 -3.69 -20.89 28.56
N SER A 61 -3.83 -21.04 27.23
CA SER A 61 -5.01 -21.67 26.61
C SER A 61 -6.16 -22.01 27.57
N VAL A 62 -7.22 -21.20 27.49
CA VAL A 62 -8.55 -21.55 27.99
C VAL A 62 -9.51 -21.50 26.81
N SER A 63 -9.86 -22.69 26.32
CA SER A 63 -11.09 -22.90 25.56
C SER A 63 -12.28 -22.67 26.48
N THR A 64 -13.20 -21.80 26.06
CA THR A 64 -14.55 -21.78 26.63
C THR A 64 -15.52 -22.19 25.54
N VAL A 65 -15.98 -23.43 25.63
CA VAL A 65 -17.19 -23.92 24.98
C VAL A 65 -18.37 -23.23 25.65
N ILE A 66 -19.18 -22.49 24.90
CA ILE A 66 -20.50 -22.06 25.38
C ILE A 66 -21.56 -22.62 24.44
N ASP A 67 -22.45 -23.33 25.11
CA ASP A 67 -23.59 -24.13 24.68
C ASP A 67 -24.67 -23.27 24.01
N SER A 68 -25.36 -23.90 23.06
CA SER A 68 -26.47 -23.37 22.30
C SER A 68 -27.75 -23.47 23.11
N SER A 69 -28.38 -22.33 23.47
CA SER A 69 -29.82 -22.30 23.72
C SER A 69 -30.41 -20.89 23.54
N SER A 70 -31.29 -20.78 22.55
CA SER A 70 -32.58 -20.06 22.60
C SER A 70 -32.56 -18.55 22.90
N ILE A 71 -32.70 -17.73 21.84
CA ILE A 71 -33.24 -16.36 21.94
C ILE A 71 -34.49 -16.26 21.03
N PRO A 72 -35.59 -15.62 21.49
CA PRO A 72 -36.89 -15.66 20.84
C PRO A 72 -37.01 -14.66 19.69
N VAL A 73 -37.80 -15.02 18.68
CA VAL A 73 -38.24 -14.18 17.56
C VAL A 73 -39.15 -13.06 18.09
N PRO A 74 -38.94 -11.77 17.74
CA PRO A 74 -39.93 -10.75 18.00
C PRO A 74 -41.01 -10.76 16.90
N GLU A 75 -42.26 -10.80 17.36
CA GLU A 75 -43.48 -10.77 16.57
C GLU A 75 -43.62 -9.45 15.77
N THR A 76 -44.00 -9.59 14.50
CA THR A 76 -44.44 -8.52 13.62
C THR A 76 -45.75 -7.92 14.14
N SER A 77 -45.73 -6.64 14.51
CA SER A 77 -46.95 -5.87 14.78
C SER A 77 -47.29 -5.01 13.58
N ASP A 78 -48.33 -5.43 12.85
CA ASP A 78 -49.02 -4.66 11.81
C ASP A 78 -49.60 -3.36 12.40
N VAL A 79 -49.14 -2.21 11.91
CA VAL A 79 -49.82 -0.92 12.11
C VAL A 79 -50.37 -0.48 10.77
N SER A 80 -51.65 -0.78 10.55
CA SER A 80 -52.46 -0.20 9.47
C SER A 80 -52.85 1.24 9.83
N THR A 81 -52.42 2.20 9.02
CA THR A 81 -52.93 3.58 9.05
C THR A 81 -54.03 3.75 7.99
N PRO A 82 -55.13 4.47 8.27
CA PRO A 82 -56.19 4.69 7.30
C PRO A 82 -55.83 5.84 6.35
N VAL A 83 -55.76 5.53 5.06
CA VAL A 83 -55.64 6.52 3.98
C VAL A 83 -56.99 7.20 3.78
N THR A 84 -57.05 8.50 4.02
CA THR A 84 -58.20 9.35 3.67
C THR A 84 -58.00 9.93 2.28
N THR A 85 -58.79 9.49 1.31
CA THR A 85 -58.80 10.03 -0.06
C THR A 85 -59.79 11.19 -0.17
N THR A 86 -59.31 12.37 -0.56
CA THR A 86 -60.14 13.51 -0.97
C THR A 86 -59.97 13.73 -2.47
N PRO A 87 -61.05 13.91 -3.26
CA PRO A 87 -60.95 14.08 -4.71
C PRO A 87 -60.68 15.54 -5.08
N THR A 88 -59.63 15.79 -5.87
CA THR A 88 -59.34 17.12 -6.42
C THR A 88 -59.29 17.09 -7.95
N THR A 89 -60.13 17.96 -8.54
CA THR A 89 -60.42 18.19 -9.96
C THR A 89 -59.19 18.62 -10.78
N PRO A 90 -59.06 18.21 -12.05
CA PRO A 90 -57.94 18.61 -12.92
C PRO A 90 -58.05 20.07 -13.39
N PRO A 91 -56.93 20.83 -13.48
CA PRO A 91 -56.93 22.15 -14.09
C PRO A 91 -56.86 22.11 -15.62
N VAL A 92 -57.51 23.10 -16.21
CA VAL A 92 -57.71 23.36 -17.64
C VAL A 92 -56.38 23.66 -18.36
N THR A 93 -56.15 23.00 -19.48
CA THR A 93 -54.97 23.18 -20.35
C THR A 93 -55.20 24.32 -21.35
N THR A 94 -54.37 25.36 -21.33
CA THR A 94 -54.28 26.39 -22.37
C THR A 94 -53.27 25.96 -23.45
N PRO A 95 -53.52 26.18 -24.75
CA PRO A 95 -52.57 25.80 -25.81
C PRO A 95 -51.32 26.70 -25.83
N PRO A 96 -50.15 26.17 -26.23
CA PRO A 96 -48.91 26.94 -26.27
C PRO A 96 -48.88 27.92 -27.45
N VAL A 97 -48.33 29.11 -27.19
CA VAL A 97 -48.05 30.15 -28.18
C VAL A 97 -46.72 29.83 -28.86
N THR A 98 -46.74 29.69 -30.19
CA THR A 98 -45.56 29.42 -31.01
C THR A 98 -44.70 30.69 -31.15
N VAL A 99 -43.47 30.66 -30.62
CA VAL A 99 -42.45 31.69 -30.87
C VAL A 99 -41.59 31.26 -32.07
N PRO A 100 -41.32 32.11 -33.07
CA PRO A 100 -40.49 31.75 -34.20
C PRO A 100 -39.01 31.59 -33.78
N ALA A 101 -38.37 30.54 -34.28
CA ALA A 101 -36.98 30.21 -34.00
C ALA A 101 -36.03 31.20 -34.69
N THR A 102 -35.21 31.88 -33.90
CA THR A 102 -34.07 32.67 -34.37
C THR A 102 -32.88 31.72 -34.58
N THR A 103 -32.51 31.49 -35.83
CA THR A 103 -31.31 30.71 -36.18
C THR A 103 -30.04 31.53 -35.92
N VAL A 104 -29.27 31.14 -34.90
CA VAL A 104 -27.89 31.60 -34.68
C VAL A 104 -26.95 30.69 -35.48
N PRO A 105 -26.01 31.22 -36.29
CA PRO A 105 -25.06 30.39 -37.01
C PRO A 105 -24.12 29.70 -36.01
N SER A 106 -24.13 28.36 -36.01
CA SER A 106 -23.21 27.53 -35.24
C SER A 106 -21.86 27.44 -35.95
N THR A 107 -20.89 28.23 -35.50
CA THR A 107 -19.49 28.00 -35.84
C THR A 107 -19.01 26.81 -34.99
N THR A 108 -18.98 25.63 -35.59
CA THR A 108 -18.42 24.43 -34.93
C THR A 108 -16.90 24.50 -35.06
N ALA A 109 -16.22 24.90 -33.99
CA ALA A 109 -14.80 24.65 -33.85
C ALA A 109 -14.61 23.11 -33.72
N PRO A 110 -13.57 22.52 -34.34
CA PRO A 110 -13.29 21.10 -34.16
C PRO A 110 -13.05 20.85 -32.67
N ALA A 111 -13.79 19.90 -32.12
CA ALA A 111 -13.55 19.40 -30.78
C ALA A 111 -12.16 18.75 -30.77
N THR A 112 -11.19 19.40 -30.12
CA THR A 112 -9.97 18.72 -29.69
C THR A 112 -10.41 17.64 -28.72
N THR A 113 -10.42 16.38 -29.17
CA THR A 113 -10.56 15.25 -28.27
C THR A 113 -9.33 15.28 -27.37
N ALA A 114 -9.48 15.71 -26.11
CA ALA A 114 -8.44 15.54 -25.12
C ALA A 114 -8.12 14.05 -25.07
N GLN A 115 -6.86 13.70 -25.35
CA GLN A 115 -6.40 12.33 -25.23
C GLN A 115 -6.62 11.91 -23.77
N ALA A 116 -7.22 10.73 -23.55
CA ALA A 116 -7.36 10.21 -22.21
C ALA A 116 -5.96 10.19 -21.56
N PRO A 117 -5.84 10.57 -20.28
CA PRO A 117 -4.55 10.55 -19.60
C PRO A 117 -4.00 9.12 -19.66
N VAL A 118 -2.71 9.01 -20.01
CA VAL A 118 -2.01 7.73 -20.16
C VAL A 118 -1.28 7.47 -18.85
N ARG A 119 -1.49 6.31 -18.24
CA ARG A 119 -0.75 5.87 -17.05
C ARG A 119 0.76 5.89 -17.35
N PRO A 120 1.60 6.57 -16.56
CA PRO A 120 3.05 6.45 -16.68
C PRO A 120 3.49 4.99 -16.47
N THR A 121 4.44 4.54 -17.28
CA THR A 121 5.12 3.26 -17.09
C THR A 121 6.11 3.34 -15.92
N ILE A 122 6.47 2.19 -15.34
CA ILE A 122 7.54 2.13 -14.34
C ILE A 122 8.86 2.62 -14.94
N ASP A 123 9.14 2.34 -16.22
CA ASP A 123 10.32 2.88 -16.92
C ASP A 123 10.36 4.42 -16.94
N GLU A 124 9.21 5.07 -17.11
CA GLU A 124 9.12 6.54 -17.07
C GLU A 124 9.27 7.07 -15.65
N LEU A 125 8.74 6.37 -14.64
CA LEU A 125 8.94 6.73 -13.23
C LEU A 125 10.41 6.64 -12.84
N LEU A 126 11.10 5.54 -13.17
CA LEU A 126 12.51 5.35 -12.84
C LEU A 126 13.47 6.20 -13.69
N ALA A 127 12.93 6.94 -14.67
CA ALA A 127 13.69 7.91 -15.46
C ALA A 127 13.56 9.34 -14.93
N ARG A 128 12.69 9.58 -13.94
CA ARG A 128 12.54 10.89 -13.28
C ARG A 128 13.79 11.26 -12.51
N GLU A 129 13.99 12.57 -12.37
CA GLU A 129 15.11 13.14 -11.57
C GLU A 129 14.64 13.65 -10.21
N ASP A 130 13.32 13.76 -10.02
CA ASP A 130 12.68 14.09 -8.76
C ASP A 130 12.24 12.85 -7.98
N VAL A 131 12.10 13.02 -6.67
CA VAL A 131 11.68 11.95 -5.76
C VAL A 131 10.19 11.70 -5.92
N LEU A 132 9.82 10.43 -6.05
CA LEU A 132 8.43 10.01 -6.21
C LEU A 132 7.64 10.18 -4.90
N ASN A 133 6.48 10.81 -4.99
CA ASN A 133 5.46 10.84 -3.95
C ASN A 133 4.55 9.62 -4.05
N ILE A 134 4.81 8.61 -3.23
CA ILE A 134 4.07 7.35 -3.24
C ILE A 134 3.08 7.38 -2.07
N ALA A 135 1.78 7.45 -2.33
CA ALA A 135 0.78 7.65 -1.29
C ALA A 135 0.44 6.35 -0.55
N HIS A 136 1.06 6.14 0.61
CA HIS A 136 0.91 4.95 1.46
C HIS A 136 -0.55 4.74 1.87
N ALA A 137 -1.17 3.65 1.39
CA ALA A 137 -2.60 3.36 1.52
C ALA A 137 -3.53 4.53 1.15
N GLY A 138 -3.09 5.41 0.25
CA GLY A 138 -3.79 6.63 -0.14
C GLY A 138 -3.67 7.80 0.85
N GLY A 139 -2.72 7.76 1.80
CA GLY A 139 -2.50 8.81 2.81
C GLY A 139 -2.86 8.38 4.22
N ASP A 140 -2.26 7.27 4.68
CA ASP A 140 -2.51 6.55 5.93
C ASP A 140 -2.60 7.42 7.22
N GLN A 141 -1.96 8.59 7.20
CA GLN A 141 -1.80 9.46 8.37
C GLN A 141 -2.73 10.69 8.37
N ILE A 142 -3.54 10.87 7.32
CA ILE A 142 -4.35 12.07 7.13
C ILE A 142 -5.80 11.78 6.71
N TRP A 143 -6.06 10.66 6.03
CA TRP A 143 -7.38 10.28 5.53
C TRP A 143 -7.73 8.82 5.91
N PRO A 144 -9.01 8.40 5.84
CA PRO A 144 -9.39 7.00 6.02
C PRO A 144 -8.76 6.14 4.91
N HIS A 145 -7.58 5.62 5.18
CA HIS A 145 -6.75 4.83 4.26
C HIS A 145 -7.49 3.65 3.62
N SER A 146 -6.95 3.11 2.52
CA SER A 146 -7.56 1.99 1.78
C SER A 146 -8.99 2.27 1.28
N THR A 147 -9.37 3.54 1.10
CA THR A 147 -10.67 3.94 0.56
C THR A 147 -10.52 4.90 -0.62
N PHE A 148 -11.51 4.96 -1.52
CA PHE A 148 -11.50 5.97 -2.58
C PHE A 148 -11.45 7.39 -2.05
N TYR A 149 -12.00 7.66 -0.86
CA TYR A 149 -11.90 8.97 -0.25
C TYR A 149 -10.45 9.40 0.00
N ALA A 150 -9.61 8.47 0.45
CA ALA A 150 -8.18 8.70 0.67
C ALA A 150 -7.42 8.80 -0.66
N PHE A 151 -7.62 7.84 -1.57
CA PHE A 151 -6.96 7.84 -2.88
C PHE A 151 -7.30 9.08 -3.72
N ASP A 152 -8.55 9.55 -3.74
CA ASP A 152 -8.94 10.79 -4.42
C ASP A 152 -8.14 11.99 -3.89
N ARG A 153 -7.95 12.05 -2.57
CA ARG A 153 -7.19 13.13 -1.93
C ARG A 153 -5.69 13.02 -2.11
N ALA A 154 -5.16 11.80 -2.16
CA ALA A 154 -3.77 11.57 -2.52
C ALA A 154 -3.47 12.09 -3.93
N VAL A 155 -4.35 11.81 -4.90
CA VAL A 155 -4.24 12.36 -6.26
C VAL A 155 -4.32 13.89 -6.24
N GLU A 156 -5.27 14.47 -5.49
CA GLU A 156 -5.39 15.92 -5.33
C GLU A 156 -4.17 16.56 -4.65
N ALA A 157 -3.50 15.83 -3.75
CA ALA A 157 -2.28 16.24 -3.07
C ALA A 157 -1.02 16.09 -3.94
N GLY A 158 -1.14 15.57 -5.17
CA GLY A 158 -0.03 15.40 -6.10
C GLY A 158 0.78 14.13 -5.87
N ALA A 159 0.14 13.04 -5.44
CA ALA A 159 0.77 11.73 -5.47
C ALA A 159 1.16 11.35 -6.91
N ASP A 160 2.34 10.74 -7.06
CA ASP A 160 2.86 10.22 -8.32
C ASP A 160 2.48 8.74 -8.52
N VAL A 161 2.35 8.02 -7.41
CA VAL A 161 2.03 6.60 -7.34
C VAL A 161 1.03 6.41 -6.21
N LEU A 162 0.01 5.58 -6.42
CA LEU A 162 -0.84 5.12 -5.32
C LEU A 162 -0.25 3.82 -4.78
N GLU A 163 -0.08 3.73 -3.47
CA GLU A 163 0.35 2.50 -2.80
C GLU A 163 -0.83 1.86 -2.07
N MET A 164 -0.90 0.53 -2.11
CA MET A 164 -2.00 -0.22 -1.52
C MET A 164 -1.60 -1.65 -1.15
N ASP A 165 -2.29 -2.18 -0.15
CA ASP A 165 -2.21 -3.58 0.24
C ASP A 165 -3.36 -4.39 -0.31
N VAL A 166 -3.07 -5.62 -0.75
CA VAL A 166 -4.08 -6.54 -1.27
C VAL A 166 -4.12 -7.87 -0.56
N GLN A 167 -5.34 -8.38 -0.41
CA GLN A 167 -5.64 -9.71 0.12
C GLN A 167 -7.00 -10.18 -0.42
N LEU A 168 -7.35 -11.45 -0.19
CA LEU A 168 -8.57 -12.07 -0.71
C LEU A 168 -9.68 -12.13 0.34
N THR A 169 -10.90 -11.81 -0.07
CA THR A 169 -12.13 -12.19 0.65
C THR A 169 -12.34 -13.70 0.61
N GLY A 170 -13.25 -14.21 1.44
CA GLY A 170 -13.59 -15.64 1.51
C GLY A 170 -14.18 -16.22 0.21
N ASP A 171 -14.77 -15.37 -0.63
CA ASP A 171 -15.24 -15.70 -1.98
C ASP A 171 -14.22 -15.40 -3.09
N GLY A 172 -13.00 -15.00 -2.73
CA GLY A 172 -11.84 -14.94 -3.64
C GLY A 172 -11.72 -13.65 -4.45
N VAL A 173 -12.33 -12.55 -4.01
CA VAL A 173 -12.15 -11.23 -4.63
C VAL A 173 -10.93 -10.53 -4.03
N LEU A 174 -10.08 -9.98 -4.90
CA LEU A 174 -8.91 -9.21 -4.50
C LEU A 174 -9.31 -7.81 -4.06
N ILE A 175 -9.16 -7.53 -2.77
CA ILE A 175 -9.55 -6.27 -2.15
C ILE A 175 -8.35 -5.45 -1.72
N VAL A 176 -8.56 -4.14 -1.60
CA VAL A 176 -7.60 -3.20 -1.04
C VAL A 176 -7.84 -3.06 0.46
N GLN A 177 -6.95 -3.63 1.27
CA GLN A 177 -7.02 -3.55 2.73
C GLN A 177 -5.70 -3.96 3.39
N HIS A 178 -5.17 -3.09 4.25
CA HIS A 178 -3.92 -3.32 4.98
C HIS A 178 -4.02 -4.44 6.04
N ASP A 179 -4.99 -4.35 6.96
CA ASP A 179 -5.06 -5.24 8.12
C ASP A 179 -5.70 -6.60 7.80
N ASP A 180 -5.20 -7.69 8.39
CA ASP A 180 -5.78 -9.05 8.31
C ASP A 180 -7.23 -9.14 8.82
N THR A 181 -7.65 -8.16 9.61
CA THR A 181 -8.98 -8.04 10.20
C THR A 181 -9.59 -6.68 9.93
N VAL A 182 -10.92 -6.61 9.86
CA VAL A 182 -11.64 -5.34 9.63
C VAL A 182 -11.79 -4.49 10.90
N ASP A 183 -11.41 -5.01 12.07
CA ASP A 183 -11.63 -4.42 13.40
C ASP A 183 -11.03 -3.02 13.57
N GLY A 184 -9.84 -2.80 13.02
CA GLY A 184 -9.09 -1.56 13.19
C GLY A 184 -9.62 -0.41 12.33
N THR A 185 -10.26 -0.75 11.20
CA THR A 185 -10.49 0.17 10.09
C THR A 185 -11.96 0.24 9.69
N THR A 186 -12.85 -0.49 10.35
CA THR A 186 -14.28 -0.52 10.02
C THR A 186 -15.18 -0.55 11.24
N ASN A 187 -16.50 -0.64 11.01
CA ASN A 187 -17.51 -0.97 12.03
C ASN A 187 -17.77 -2.49 12.18
N GLY A 188 -17.05 -3.34 11.46
CA GLY A 188 -17.13 -4.80 11.53
C GLY A 188 -16.10 -5.41 12.48
N THR A 189 -16.14 -6.75 12.62
CA THR A 189 -15.12 -7.50 13.35
C THR A 189 -14.86 -8.86 12.69
N GLY A 190 -13.61 -9.33 12.74
CA GLY A 190 -13.19 -10.61 12.21
C GLY A 190 -12.19 -10.49 11.05
N ARG A 191 -11.75 -11.65 10.57
CA ARG A 191 -10.79 -11.76 9.48
C ARG A 191 -11.43 -11.39 8.15
N VAL A 192 -10.64 -10.78 7.27
CA VAL A 192 -11.06 -10.46 5.88
C VAL A 192 -11.57 -11.70 5.13
N ASP A 193 -10.86 -12.82 5.26
CA ASP A 193 -11.19 -14.10 4.62
C ASP A 193 -12.50 -14.76 5.13
N SER A 194 -13.13 -14.16 6.14
CA SER A 194 -14.43 -14.60 6.68
C SER A 194 -15.62 -13.86 6.06
N TYR A 195 -15.37 -12.85 5.22
CA TYR A 195 -16.39 -12.07 4.52
C TYR A 195 -16.42 -12.43 3.04
N THR A 196 -17.60 -12.38 2.42
CA THR A 196 -17.72 -12.21 0.97
C THR A 196 -17.44 -10.75 0.57
N PHE A 197 -17.19 -10.50 -0.72
CA PHE A 197 -17.02 -9.13 -1.21
C PHE A 197 -18.26 -8.26 -0.96
N GLU A 198 -19.46 -8.81 -1.15
CA GLU A 198 -20.71 -8.10 -0.87
C GLU A 198 -20.81 -7.67 0.60
N GLU A 199 -20.45 -8.56 1.53
CA GLU A 199 -20.53 -8.28 2.96
C GLU A 199 -19.47 -7.26 3.41
N ILE A 200 -18.23 -7.39 2.94
CA ILE A 200 -17.13 -6.52 3.37
C ILE A 200 -17.28 -5.09 2.84
N THR A 201 -17.79 -4.93 1.62
CA THR A 201 -18.05 -3.62 1.00
C THR A 201 -19.26 -2.88 1.64
N ALA A 202 -20.09 -3.58 2.42
CA ALA A 202 -21.17 -2.97 3.19
C ALA A 202 -20.67 -2.29 4.49
N LEU A 203 -19.43 -2.56 4.92
CA LEU A 203 -18.83 -1.96 6.11
C LEU A 203 -18.49 -0.48 5.90
N ASP A 204 -18.44 0.27 7.00
CA ASP A 204 -17.97 1.65 7.06
C ASP A 204 -16.46 1.69 7.27
N ALA A 205 -15.69 1.82 6.19
CA ALA A 205 -14.22 1.85 6.22
C ALA A 205 -13.63 3.17 6.73
N ALA A 206 -14.49 4.14 7.09
CA ALA A 206 -14.10 5.39 7.74
C ALA A 206 -14.59 5.48 9.18
N HIS A 207 -15.11 4.39 9.76
CA HIS A 207 -15.67 4.36 11.11
C HIS A 207 -14.70 4.81 12.21
N TRP A 208 -13.40 4.59 12.00
CA TRP A 208 -12.32 4.91 12.92
C TRP A 208 -11.73 6.31 12.68
N TYR A 209 -12.10 6.99 11.59
CA TYR A 209 -11.36 8.15 11.13
C TYR A 209 -11.61 9.40 11.99
N ALA A 210 -10.53 9.96 12.52
CA ALA A 210 -10.50 11.24 13.21
C ALA A 210 -9.35 12.10 12.64
N PRO A 211 -9.61 13.32 12.15
CA PRO A 211 -8.58 14.16 11.53
C PRO A 211 -7.39 14.45 12.47
N GLY A 212 -6.17 14.29 11.95
CA GLY A 212 -4.93 14.58 12.68
C GLY A 212 -4.59 13.57 13.78
N CYS A 213 -5.22 12.41 13.77
CA CYS A 213 -5.06 11.40 14.81
C CYS A 213 -4.91 10.01 14.18
N TRP A 214 -3.72 9.42 14.29
CA TRP A 214 -3.45 8.06 13.80
C TRP A 214 -2.42 7.33 14.69
N PRO A 215 -2.67 6.06 15.05
CA PRO A 215 -3.96 5.38 15.05
C PRO A 215 -4.80 5.84 16.27
N CYS A 216 -6.08 6.16 16.07
CA CYS A 216 -6.94 6.64 17.15
C CYS A 216 -8.18 5.79 17.35
N ARG A 217 -8.25 5.15 18.52
CA ARG A 217 -9.28 4.14 18.83
C ARG A 217 -10.17 4.52 20.01
N ASP A 218 -9.76 5.49 20.81
CA ASP A 218 -10.40 5.85 22.09
C ASP A 218 -10.68 7.36 22.21
N LEU A 219 -11.23 7.97 21.15
CA LEU A 219 -11.68 9.37 21.19
C LEU A 219 -13.17 9.47 21.54
N PRO A 220 -13.66 10.64 21.99
CA PRO A 220 -15.09 10.95 22.01
C PRO A 220 -15.73 10.72 20.64
N ALA A 221 -16.99 10.28 20.62
CA ALA A 221 -17.68 9.87 19.39
C ALA A 221 -17.74 11.00 18.33
N GLU A 222 -17.84 12.25 18.77
CA GLU A 222 -17.88 13.45 17.94
C GLU A 222 -16.59 13.77 17.20
N GLU A 223 -15.44 13.21 17.62
CA GLU A 223 -14.15 13.38 16.92
C GLU A 223 -14.06 12.52 15.66
N TYR A 224 -14.91 11.49 15.55
CA TYR A 224 -14.94 10.58 14.40
C TYR A 224 -15.84 11.12 13.29
N VAL A 225 -15.33 12.11 12.55
CA VAL A 225 -16.14 12.98 11.68
C VAL A 225 -16.80 12.29 10.48
N LEU A 226 -16.37 11.08 10.12
CA LEU A 226 -16.96 10.28 9.03
C LEU A 226 -17.70 9.03 9.52
N ARG A 227 -17.74 8.79 10.84
CA ARG A 227 -18.39 7.61 11.42
C ARG A 227 -19.88 7.58 11.11
N GLY A 228 -20.34 6.48 10.55
CA GLY A 228 -21.75 6.23 10.20
C GLY A 228 -22.19 6.90 8.90
N VAL A 229 -21.30 7.60 8.19
CA VAL A 229 -21.64 8.24 6.90
C VAL A 229 -21.90 7.18 5.84
N ARG A 230 -21.04 6.15 5.76
CA ARG A 230 -21.19 5.04 4.81
C ARG A 230 -22.50 4.27 4.99
N THR A 231 -22.91 4.02 6.23
CA THR A 231 -24.14 3.27 6.56
C THR A 231 -25.41 4.14 6.50
N GLY A 232 -25.26 5.46 6.36
CA GLY A 232 -26.37 6.40 6.37
C GLY A 232 -26.93 6.71 7.77
N GLU A 233 -26.27 6.26 8.84
CA GLU A 233 -26.59 6.64 10.22
C GLU A 233 -26.35 8.14 10.46
N VAL A 234 -25.34 8.69 9.80
CA VAL A 234 -24.99 10.11 9.82
C VAL A 234 -25.08 10.67 8.40
N PRO A 235 -25.69 11.85 8.17
CA PRO A 235 -25.68 12.50 6.87
C PRO A 235 -24.25 12.80 6.40
N ALA A 236 -23.97 12.56 5.13
CA ALA A 236 -22.68 12.89 4.54
C ALA A 236 -22.37 14.39 4.65
N PRO A 237 -21.16 14.78 5.10
CA PRO A 237 -20.70 16.17 4.98
C PRO A 237 -20.66 16.62 3.52
N GLU A 238 -20.65 17.94 3.28
CA GLU A 238 -20.55 18.49 1.93
C GLU A 238 -19.26 18.01 1.24
N GLY A 239 -19.38 17.55 -0.01
CA GLY A 239 -18.25 17.03 -0.78
C GLY A 239 -17.79 15.62 -0.40
N VAL A 240 -18.50 14.94 0.50
CA VAL A 240 -18.22 13.54 0.85
C VAL A 240 -19.27 12.63 0.19
N ASP A 241 -18.83 11.69 -0.63
CA ASP A 241 -19.66 10.63 -1.17
C ASP A 241 -19.55 9.39 -0.26
N PRO A 242 -20.64 8.92 0.38
CA PRO A 242 -20.63 7.71 1.20
C PRO A 242 -20.05 6.48 0.50
N GLU A 243 -20.20 6.36 -0.83
CA GLU A 243 -19.68 5.21 -1.58
C GLU A 243 -18.16 5.22 -1.72
N THR A 244 -17.50 6.33 -1.37
CA THR A 244 -16.03 6.42 -1.32
C THR A 244 -15.44 5.96 0.01
N LEU A 245 -16.28 5.64 1.01
CA LEU A 245 -15.89 5.24 2.38
C LEU A 245 -16.04 3.73 2.62
N ARG A 246 -15.88 2.92 1.58
CA ARG A 246 -15.99 1.46 1.61
C ARG A 246 -14.67 0.81 1.25
N ILE A 247 -14.55 -0.47 1.59
CA ILE A 247 -13.51 -1.36 1.05
C ILE A 247 -13.83 -1.63 -0.42
N VAL A 248 -12.80 -1.53 -1.26
CA VAL A 248 -12.88 -1.63 -2.72
C VAL A 248 -12.05 -2.81 -3.23
N SER A 249 -12.36 -3.29 -4.44
CA SER A 249 -11.50 -4.26 -5.13
C SER A 249 -10.32 -3.59 -5.84
N PHE A 250 -9.26 -4.36 -6.12
CA PHE A 250 -8.13 -3.90 -6.93
C PHE A 250 -8.58 -3.44 -8.34
N ALA A 251 -9.44 -4.23 -8.99
CA ALA A 251 -10.01 -3.87 -10.29
C ALA A 251 -10.75 -2.52 -10.28
N GLU A 252 -11.59 -2.27 -9.27
CA GLU A 252 -12.28 -0.97 -9.14
C GLU A 252 -11.30 0.19 -8.97
N LEU A 253 -10.18 -0.01 -8.25
CA LEU A 253 -9.13 1.00 -8.09
C LEU A 253 -8.42 1.30 -9.42
N VAL A 254 -8.06 0.26 -10.16
CA VAL A 254 -7.45 0.39 -11.49
C VAL A 254 -8.38 1.15 -12.46
N GLU A 255 -9.68 0.84 -12.45
CA GLU A 255 -10.68 1.50 -13.29
C GLU A 255 -10.89 2.97 -12.92
N ARG A 256 -10.87 3.31 -11.62
CA ARG A 256 -11.07 4.68 -11.13
C ARG A 256 -9.87 5.58 -11.42
N TYR A 257 -8.66 5.04 -11.34
CA TYR A 257 -7.41 5.78 -11.53
C TYR A 257 -6.63 5.27 -12.75
N PRO A 258 -7.15 5.50 -13.98
CA PRO A 258 -6.55 4.97 -15.19
C PRO A 258 -5.17 5.58 -15.49
N ASP A 259 -4.84 6.70 -14.86
CA ASP A 259 -3.62 7.50 -15.05
C ASP A 259 -2.59 7.35 -13.92
N MET A 260 -2.92 6.61 -12.86
CA MET A 260 -2.03 6.41 -11.71
C MET A 260 -1.26 5.08 -11.82
N PRO A 261 0.09 5.10 -11.78
CA PRO A 261 0.89 3.91 -11.49
C PRO A 261 0.62 3.42 -10.06
N LEU A 262 0.86 2.12 -9.83
CA LEU A 262 0.50 1.47 -8.57
C LEU A 262 1.71 0.77 -7.94
N ASP A 263 1.80 0.84 -6.62
CA ASP A 263 2.69 0.04 -5.78
C ASP A 263 1.84 -0.87 -4.88
N VAL A 264 1.97 -2.19 -5.05
CA VAL A 264 0.96 -3.15 -4.55
C VAL A 264 1.61 -4.18 -3.65
N GLU A 265 1.32 -4.14 -2.36
CA GLU A 265 1.77 -5.14 -1.38
C GLU A 265 0.82 -6.34 -1.33
N ILE A 266 1.33 -7.55 -1.56
CA ILE A 266 0.62 -8.79 -1.26
C ILE A 266 0.80 -9.11 0.23
N LYS A 267 -0.29 -9.02 1.00
CA LYS A 267 -0.29 -9.30 2.43
C LYS A 267 -0.22 -10.80 2.76
N GLY A 268 0.34 -11.09 3.93
CA GLY A 268 0.34 -12.42 4.54
C GLY A 268 1.49 -13.31 4.07
N THR A 269 1.35 -14.61 4.34
CA THR A 269 2.35 -15.64 3.99
C THR A 269 1.63 -16.94 3.59
N GLY A 270 2.36 -17.88 3.00
CA GLY A 270 1.85 -19.22 2.70
C GLY A 270 0.74 -19.24 1.64
N GLU A 271 -0.23 -20.16 1.76
CA GLU A 271 -1.23 -20.34 0.70
C GLU A 271 -2.16 -19.14 0.52
N ALA A 272 -2.44 -18.37 1.57
CA ALA A 272 -3.28 -17.18 1.45
C ALA A 272 -2.61 -16.12 0.56
N ALA A 273 -1.34 -15.82 0.82
CA ALA A 273 -0.55 -14.90 0.00
C ALA A 273 -0.31 -15.46 -1.41
N ALA A 274 -0.07 -16.77 -1.55
CA ALA A 274 0.08 -17.41 -2.86
C ALA A 274 -1.21 -17.37 -3.70
N ALA A 275 -2.38 -17.47 -3.07
CA ALA A 275 -3.67 -17.31 -3.74
C ALA A 275 -3.87 -15.86 -4.19
N ALA A 276 -3.60 -14.88 -3.31
CA ALA A 276 -3.65 -13.46 -3.66
C ALA A 276 -2.68 -13.12 -4.82
N ALA A 277 -1.46 -13.65 -4.80
CA ALA A 277 -0.47 -13.49 -5.87
C ALA A 277 -0.97 -14.00 -7.23
N ARG A 278 -1.66 -15.15 -7.24
CA ARG A 278 -2.26 -15.71 -8.46
C ARG A 278 -3.38 -14.83 -9.02
N VAL A 279 -4.24 -14.32 -8.16
CA VAL A 279 -5.35 -13.44 -8.57
C VAL A 279 -4.80 -12.10 -9.05
N LEU A 280 -3.88 -11.48 -8.29
CA LEU A 280 -3.25 -10.21 -8.67
C LEU A 280 -2.54 -10.30 -10.02
N ALA A 281 -1.76 -11.36 -10.26
CA ALA A 281 -1.07 -11.55 -11.53
C ALA A 281 -2.06 -11.65 -12.71
N ALA A 282 -3.19 -12.34 -12.52
CA ALA A 282 -4.24 -12.43 -13.53
C ALA A 282 -4.92 -11.07 -13.76
N GLU A 283 -5.30 -10.35 -12.70
CA GLU A 283 -5.94 -9.04 -12.82
C GLU A 283 -5.02 -8.01 -13.48
N ILE A 284 -3.72 -8.02 -13.19
CA ILE A 284 -2.75 -7.13 -13.85
C ILE A 284 -2.71 -7.35 -15.37
N ASP A 285 -2.74 -8.61 -15.83
CA ASP A 285 -2.78 -8.95 -17.25
C ASP A 285 -4.12 -8.58 -17.88
N GLU A 286 -5.24 -8.95 -17.24
CA GLU A 286 -6.59 -8.71 -17.75
C GLU A 286 -6.92 -7.21 -17.86
N LEU A 287 -6.46 -6.41 -16.89
CA LEU A 287 -6.65 -4.96 -16.86
C LEU A 287 -5.61 -4.22 -17.73
N GLY A 288 -4.58 -4.91 -18.24
CA GLY A 288 -3.58 -4.34 -19.13
C GLY A 288 -2.63 -3.35 -18.44
N VAL A 289 -2.29 -3.59 -17.18
CA VAL A 289 -1.51 -2.65 -16.35
C VAL A 289 -0.08 -3.14 -16.04
N THR A 290 0.38 -4.21 -16.69
CA THR A 290 1.69 -4.86 -16.48
C THR A 290 2.88 -3.91 -16.32
N GLY A 291 3.02 -2.93 -17.23
CA GLY A 291 4.15 -1.98 -17.22
C GLY A 291 3.98 -0.79 -16.26
N HIS A 292 2.97 -0.81 -15.40
CA HIS A 292 2.55 0.32 -14.57
C HIS A 292 2.35 -0.04 -13.09
N VAL A 293 2.78 -1.24 -12.70
CA VAL A 293 2.63 -1.77 -11.35
C VAL A 293 3.99 -2.24 -10.84
N VAL A 294 4.30 -1.90 -9.60
CA VAL A 294 5.32 -2.55 -8.79
C VAL A 294 4.62 -3.44 -7.78
N VAL A 295 5.10 -4.67 -7.60
CA VAL A 295 4.57 -5.60 -6.60
C VAL A 295 5.60 -5.83 -5.52
N VAL A 296 5.14 -5.85 -4.27
CA VAL A 296 5.95 -6.10 -3.09
C VAL A 296 5.29 -7.16 -2.21
N SER A 297 6.10 -7.91 -1.47
CA SER A 297 5.65 -8.74 -0.36
C SER A 297 6.82 -8.96 0.58
N PHE A 298 6.56 -9.01 1.88
CA PHE A 298 7.59 -9.39 2.85
C PHE A 298 7.98 -10.87 2.75
N ASP A 299 7.14 -11.73 2.15
CA ASP A 299 7.33 -13.17 2.05
C ASP A 299 8.09 -13.57 0.77
N ASP A 300 9.32 -14.07 0.90
CA ASP A 300 10.17 -14.45 -0.24
C ASP A 300 9.51 -15.50 -1.15
N ALA A 301 8.78 -16.46 -0.58
CA ALA A 301 8.10 -17.50 -1.36
C ALA A 301 6.98 -16.91 -2.23
N THR A 302 6.27 -15.91 -1.72
CA THR A 302 5.26 -15.15 -2.47
C THR A 302 5.90 -14.33 -3.57
N VAL A 303 7.02 -13.65 -3.30
CA VAL A 303 7.80 -12.90 -4.30
C VAL A 303 8.29 -13.82 -5.43
N GLU A 304 8.88 -14.96 -5.10
CA GLU A 304 9.33 -15.96 -6.09
C GLU A 304 8.19 -16.49 -6.94
N LEU A 305 7.05 -16.83 -6.32
CA LEU A 305 5.86 -17.26 -7.04
C LEU A 305 5.37 -16.16 -7.98
N PHE A 306 5.22 -14.92 -7.51
CA PHE A 306 4.70 -13.82 -8.31
C PHE A 306 5.59 -13.53 -9.52
N ARG A 307 6.92 -13.47 -9.35
CA ARG A 307 7.89 -13.34 -10.45
C ARG A 307 7.75 -14.43 -11.51
N SER A 308 7.34 -15.64 -11.13
CA SER A 308 7.10 -16.74 -12.08
C SER A 308 5.79 -16.60 -12.85
N LEU A 309 4.78 -15.96 -12.25
CA LEU A 309 3.45 -15.75 -12.83
C LEU A 309 3.43 -14.54 -13.77
N ALA A 310 4.11 -13.46 -13.38
CA ALA A 310 4.13 -12.18 -14.08
C ALA A 310 5.57 -11.65 -14.24
N PRO A 311 6.40 -12.28 -15.11
CA PRO A 311 7.82 -11.95 -15.23
C PRO A 311 8.12 -10.56 -15.81
N ASP A 312 7.11 -9.90 -16.40
CA ASP A 312 7.21 -8.56 -16.99
C ASP A 312 6.73 -7.45 -16.02
N VAL A 313 6.33 -7.80 -14.80
CA VAL A 313 5.97 -6.87 -13.72
C VAL A 313 7.19 -6.65 -12.83
N ASP A 314 7.42 -5.41 -12.39
CA ASP A 314 8.48 -5.10 -11.43
C ASP A 314 8.14 -5.63 -10.04
N VAL A 315 9.11 -6.26 -9.39
CA VAL A 315 8.92 -6.86 -8.06
C VAL A 315 10.06 -6.50 -7.12
N SER A 316 9.71 -5.84 -6.02
CA SER A 316 10.66 -5.56 -4.92
C SER A 316 11.06 -6.87 -4.22
N PRO A 317 12.33 -7.06 -3.83
CA PRO A 317 12.77 -8.24 -3.09
C PRO A 317 12.05 -8.43 -1.74
N GLY A 318 11.87 -9.70 -1.34
CA GLY A 318 11.34 -10.06 -0.03
C GLY A 318 12.35 -9.86 1.11
N VAL A 319 11.93 -10.05 2.37
CA VAL A 319 12.77 -9.76 3.54
C VAL A 319 14.04 -10.62 3.58
N GLY A 320 13.94 -11.90 3.21
CA GLY A 320 15.07 -12.81 3.17
C GLY A 320 16.12 -12.40 2.13
N GLU A 321 15.68 -12.11 0.91
CA GLU A 321 16.56 -11.60 -0.16
C GLU A 321 17.22 -10.28 0.23
N MET A 322 16.45 -9.33 0.76
CA MET A 322 16.98 -8.05 1.26
C MET A 322 18.01 -8.24 2.37
N SER A 323 17.74 -9.14 3.31
CA SER A 323 18.67 -9.43 4.42
C SER A 323 19.97 -10.05 3.91
N ALA A 324 19.88 -11.02 3.00
CA ALA A 324 21.05 -11.66 2.41
C ALA A 324 21.90 -10.66 1.59
N TRP A 325 21.25 -9.77 0.84
CA TRP A 325 21.93 -8.71 0.09
C TRP A 325 22.67 -7.74 1.02
N LEU A 326 21.99 -7.21 2.04
CA LEU A 326 22.54 -6.15 2.89
C LEU A 326 23.54 -6.66 3.94
N LEU A 327 23.28 -7.83 4.53
CA LEU A 327 24.06 -8.34 5.67
C LEU A 327 25.12 -9.35 5.25
N GLU A 328 24.88 -10.10 4.18
CA GLU A 328 25.76 -11.19 3.73
C GLU A 328 26.50 -10.85 2.42
N GLY A 329 26.13 -9.75 1.75
CA GLY A 329 26.71 -9.34 0.48
C GLY A 329 26.32 -10.26 -0.68
N ALA A 330 25.17 -10.92 -0.60
CA ALA A 330 24.60 -11.69 -1.70
C ALA A 330 24.26 -10.78 -2.89
N GLU A 331 24.03 -11.34 -4.07
CA GLU A 331 23.49 -10.58 -5.20
C GLU A 331 21.95 -10.58 -5.15
N LEU A 332 21.34 -9.46 -5.52
CA LEU A 332 19.89 -9.41 -5.76
C LEU A 332 19.51 -10.27 -6.96
N ALA A 333 18.26 -10.75 -6.96
CA ALA A 333 17.70 -11.50 -8.06
C ALA A 333 17.80 -10.71 -9.38
N SER A 334 18.07 -11.44 -10.48
CA SER A 334 18.20 -10.81 -11.79
C SER A 334 16.91 -10.11 -12.18
N GLY A 335 16.97 -8.80 -12.42
CA GLY A 335 15.81 -8.00 -12.79
C GLY A 335 15.23 -7.15 -11.65
N ALA A 336 15.71 -7.28 -10.41
CA ALA A 336 15.37 -6.34 -9.36
C ALA A 336 15.89 -4.93 -9.71
N ARG A 337 14.98 -3.96 -9.83
CA ARG A 337 15.28 -2.55 -10.15
C ARG A 337 14.98 -1.60 -9.02
N ILE A 338 14.06 -1.99 -8.14
CA ILE A 338 13.54 -1.20 -7.04
C ILE A 338 13.73 -2.03 -5.79
N VAL A 339 14.30 -1.42 -4.75
CA VAL A 339 14.27 -1.95 -3.40
C VAL A 339 13.45 -1.00 -2.55
N GLN A 340 12.57 -1.57 -1.74
CA GLN A 340 11.82 -0.81 -0.77
C GLN A 340 12.40 -1.10 0.61
N VAL A 341 12.66 -0.06 1.42
CA VAL A 341 13.21 -0.22 2.78
C VAL A 341 12.60 0.74 3.80
N PRO A 342 12.55 0.36 5.08
CA PRO A 342 12.36 1.33 6.15
C PRO A 342 13.71 1.92 6.61
N PRO A 343 13.72 3.04 7.35
CA PRO A 343 14.89 3.47 8.12
C PRO A 343 15.41 2.39 9.09
N MET A 344 14.51 1.69 9.76
CA MET A 344 14.76 0.62 10.74
C MET A 344 13.92 -0.61 10.42
N PHE A 345 14.51 -1.81 10.45
CA PHE A 345 13.78 -3.08 10.38
C PHE A 345 13.97 -3.86 11.68
N GLY A 346 12.95 -3.85 12.54
CA GLY A 346 13.12 -4.25 13.94
C GLY A 346 14.17 -3.38 14.62
N ASP A 347 15.18 -3.99 15.23
CA ASP A 347 16.30 -3.29 15.88
C ASP A 347 17.47 -2.98 14.92
N VAL A 348 17.35 -3.32 13.63
CA VAL A 348 18.43 -3.15 12.65
C VAL A 348 18.26 -1.81 11.93
N GLN A 349 19.28 -0.96 11.97
CA GLN A 349 19.34 0.23 11.14
C GLN A 349 19.65 -0.17 9.69
N VAL A 350 18.71 0.10 8.78
CA VAL A 350 18.82 -0.29 7.38
C VAL A 350 19.49 0.82 6.57
N ILE A 351 19.03 2.07 6.71
CA ILE A 351 19.59 3.20 5.98
C ILE A 351 20.90 3.64 6.66
N THR A 352 22.02 3.15 6.11
CA THR A 352 23.40 3.39 6.55
C THR A 352 24.30 3.78 5.37
N PRO A 353 25.52 4.31 5.59
CA PRO A 353 26.48 4.51 4.50
C PRO A 353 26.80 3.24 3.71
N GLU A 354 26.84 2.09 4.38
CA GLU A 354 27.05 0.78 3.76
C GLU A 354 25.87 0.38 2.87
N PHE A 355 24.63 0.63 3.30
CA PHE A 355 23.44 0.46 2.47
C PHE A 355 23.53 1.28 1.19
N TRP A 356 23.85 2.58 1.28
CA TRP A 356 23.95 3.42 0.09
C TRP A 356 25.08 2.99 -0.86
N SER A 357 26.16 2.43 -0.32
CA SER A 357 27.24 1.83 -1.12
C SER A 357 26.77 0.57 -1.84
N ALA A 358 25.97 -0.28 -1.18
CA ALA A 358 25.38 -1.46 -1.78
C ALA A 358 24.37 -1.09 -2.89
N VAL A 359 23.53 -0.09 -2.65
CA VAL A 359 22.59 0.48 -3.64
C VAL A 359 23.35 0.97 -4.87
N GLU A 360 24.41 1.76 -4.69
CA GLU A 360 25.22 2.28 -5.80
C GLU A 360 25.86 1.15 -6.62
N LEU A 361 26.36 0.10 -5.96
CA LEU A 361 26.95 -1.06 -6.62
C LEU A 361 25.91 -1.87 -7.41
N ALA A 362 24.71 -2.04 -6.85
CA ALA A 362 23.62 -2.77 -7.47
C ALA A 362 22.94 -1.99 -8.60
N GLY A 363 22.95 -0.65 -8.52
CA GLY A 363 22.29 0.22 -9.49
C GLY A 363 20.76 0.15 -9.41
N VAL A 364 20.21 -0.01 -8.20
CA VAL A 364 18.78 -0.05 -7.91
C VAL A 364 18.25 1.29 -7.39
N GLU A 365 16.96 1.51 -7.59
CA GLU A 365 16.19 2.63 -7.06
C GLU A 365 15.72 2.30 -5.63
N VAL A 366 15.65 3.29 -4.75
CA VAL A 366 15.31 3.12 -3.34
C VAL A 366 14.01 3.85 -3.01
N TRP A 367 12.96 3.10 -2.67
CA TRP A 367 11.74 3.66 -2.12
C TRP A 367 11.70 3.44 -0.62
N VAL A 368 11.47 4.50 0.15
CA VAL A 368 11.55 4.46 1.61
C VAL A 368 10.16 4.60 2.23
N TRP A 369 9.79 3.67 3.09
CA TRP A 369 8.60 3.83 3.94
C TRP A 369 9.00 4.22 5.38
N PRO A 370 8.42 5.27 5.95
CA PRO A 370 8.61 5.62 7.35
C PRO A 370 8.16 4.51 8.32
N ASN A 371 8.88 4.35 9.43
CA ASN A 371 8.53 3.44 10.50
C ASN A 371 7.52 4.01 11.49
N ASP A 372 7.58 5.32 11.76
CA ASP A 372 6.87 5.93 12.89
C ASP A 372 6.09 7.18 12.48
N ALA A 373 4.76 7.06 12.61
CA ALA A 373 3.80 8.12 12.34
C ALA A 373 4.12 9.45 13.07
N ALA A 374 4.51 9.38 14.33
CA ALA A 374 4.63 10.57 15.17
C ALA A 374 5.87 11.41 14.87
N SER A 375 6.95 10.76 14.44
CA SER A 375 8.27 11.40 14.28
C SER A 375 8.77 11.46 12.84
N GLN A 376 8.24 10.65 11.92
CA GLN A 376 8.78 10.50 10.57
C GLN A 376 7.82 10.97 9.47
N GLU A 377 6.53 11.12 9.75
CA GLU A 377 5.52 11.56 8.76
C GLU A 377 5.40 13.09 8.72
N ASN A 378 6.51 13.75 8.39
CA ASN A 378 6.61 15.21 8.33
C ASN A 378 7.65 15.69 7.29
N THR A 379 7.53 16.97 6.89
CA THR A 379 8.39 17.58 5.86
C THR A 379 9.88 17.53 6.21
N GLU A 380 10.28 17.68 7.48
CA GLU A 380 11.69 17.66 7.88
C GLU A 380 12.31 16.29 7.61
N PHE A 381 11.62 15.22 8.04
CA PHE A 381 12.08 13.85 7.82
C PHE A 381 12.10 13.47 6.33
N TYR A 382 11.08 13.84 5.57
CA TYR A 382 11.07 13.60 4.13
C TYR A 382 12.21 14.31 3.41
N THR A 383 12.49 15.57 3.77
CA THR A 383 13.63 16.31 3.22
C THR A 383 14.95 15.61 3.56
N GLU A 384 15.05 15.00 4.74
CA GLU A 384 16.22 14.22 5.13
C GLU A 384 16.40 12.99 4.23
N LEU A 385 15.35 12.20 4.00
CA LEU A 385 15.38 11.02 3.11
C LEU A 385 15.76 11.40 1.68
N VAL A 386 15.16 12.47 1.14
CA VAL A 386 15.53 13.02 -0.18
C VAL A 386 17.01 13.39 -0.21
N THR A 387 17.51 14.05 0.83
CA THR A 387 18.92 14.46 0.93
C THR A 387 19.87 13.26 1.02
N GLN A 388 19.43 12.15 1.63
CA GLN A 388 20.19 10.90 1.72
C GLN A 388 20.21 10.13 0.39
N GLY A 389 19.30 10.42 -0.54
CA GLY A 389 19.25 9.83 -1.87
C GLY A 389 18.13 8.82 -2.07
N ALA A 390 17.02 8.92 -1.32
CA ALA A 390 15.81 8.18 -1.64
C ALA A 390 15.26 8.63 -2.99
N ASP A 391 14.86 7.67 -3.83
CA ASP A 391 14.29 7.90 -5.16
C ASP A 391 12.75 7.96 -5.12
N GLY A 392 12.15 7.39 -4.06
CA GLY A 392 10.72 7.51 -3.74
C GLY A 392 10.47 7.46 -2.24
N ILE A 393 9.38 8.07 -1.79
CA ILE A 393 8.93 8.00 -0.40
C ILE A 393 7.49 7.51 -0.37
N ILE A 394 7.29 6.37 0.30
CA ILE A 394 5.98 5.78 0.58
C ILE A 394 5.41 6.51 1.79
N ALA A 395 4.78 7.65 1.52
CA ALA A 395 4.38 8.67 2.49
C ALA A 395 2.95 8.44 2.97
N GLY A 396 2.75 8.32 4.28
CA GLY A 396 1.41 8.42 4.88
C GLY A 396 0.85 9.85 4.87
N ARG A 397 1.72 10.85 4.72
CA ARG A 397 1.43 12.28 4.51
C ARG A 397 1.90 12.78 3.14
N PRO A 398 1.29 12.32 2.03
CA PRO A 398 1.71 12.75 0.69
C PRO A 398 1.55 14.26 0.47
N ASP A 399 0.73 14.94 1.27
CA ASP A 399 0.57 16.40 1.27
C ASP A 399 1.78 17.18 1.82
N LEU A 400 2.71 16.50 2.49
CA LEU A 400 3.88 17.11 3.13
C LEU A 400 5.17 16.89 2.35
N LEU A 401 5.15 16.09 1.27
CA LEU A 401 6.33 15.88 0.45
C LEU A 401 6.68 17.18 -0.27
N PRO A 402 7.91 17.69 -0.15
CA PRO A 402 8.30 18.90 -0.84
C PRO A 402 8.18 18.71 -2.36
N ALA A 403 7.60 19.69 -3.05
CA ALA A 403 7.60 19.71 -4.50
C ALA A 403 9.04 19.72 -5.03
N ALA A 404 9.26 19.06 -6.17
CA ALA A 404 10.52 19.16 -6.88
C ALA A 404 10.78 20.62 -7.30
N ASP A 405 11.88 21.21 -6.80
CA ASP A 405 12.34 22.57 -7.15
C ASP A 405 13.08 22.62 -8.50
#